data_AF-A0A1X2H3J1-F1
#
_entry.id   AF-A0A1X2H3J1-F1
#
_cell.length_a   1.000
_cell.length_b   1.000
_cell.length_c   1.000
_cell.angle_alpha   90.00
_cell.angle_beta   90.00
_cell.angle_gamma   90.00
#
_symmetry.space_group_name_H-M   'P 1'
#
loop_
_entity.id
_entity.type
_entity.pdbx_description
1 polymer ?
#
loop_
_entity_poly.entity_id
_entity_poly.type
_entity_poly.pdbx_seq_one_letter_code
_entity_poly.pdbx_strand_id
1 'polypeptide(L)'
;MPERQTKATQQRHERMLTELLKLPGNDRCADCPTKNPRWASYSLGVFLCVRCAGLHRKMGTHISRVKSISMDQWTPEQIDNIRQQGGNAKVNSVINPHPEQHPLPLADDDNERYIFELLVPATTEDSMPFTEPWKNTSA
;
A
#
# COMPACT_ATOMS: atom_id res chain seq x y z
N MET A 1 2.82 -27.77 0.52
CA MET A 1 2.22 -26.82 -0.44
C MET A 1 1.06 -26.14 0.26
N PRO A 2 0.97 -24.80 0.32
CA PRO A 2 -0.23 -24.16 0.85
C PRO A 2 -1.43 -24.55 -0.01
N GLU A 3 -2.55 -24.89 0.61
CA GLU A 3 -3.78 -25.25 -0.08
C GLU A 3 -4.31 -24.05 -0.89
N ARG A 4 -4.77 -24.32 -2.12
CA ARG A 4 -5.33 -23.30 -2.99
C ARG A 4 -6.60 -22.73 -2.36
N GLN A 5 -6.66 -21.41 -2.18
CA GLN A 5 -7.84 -20.75 -1.62
C GLN A 5 -9.10 -21.01 -2.46
N THR A 6 -10.23 -21.21 -1.77
CA THR A 6 -11.53 -21.36 -2.42
C THR A 6 -12.01 -20.04 -3.03
N LYS A 7 -12.88 -20.11 -4.05
CA LYS A 7 -13.52 -18.91 -4.63
C LYS A 7 -14.29 -18.10 -3.58
N ALA A 8 -14.93 -18.76 -2.62
CA ALA A 8 -15.69 -18.10 -1.56
C ALA A 8 -14.78 -17.29 -0.61
N THR A 9 -13.63 -17.86 -0.24
CA THR A 9 -12.60 -17.17 0.54
C THR A 9 -12.08 -15.94 -0.20
N GLN A 10 -11.76 -16.09 -1.49
CA GLN A 10 -11.27 -14.97 -2.32
C GLN A 10 -12.31 -13.84 -2.40
N GLN A 11 -13.59 -14.17 -2.64
CA GLN A 11 -14.68 -13.18 -2.65
C GLN A 11 -14.84 -12.48 -1.30
N ARG A 12 -14.69 -13.20 -0.19
CA ARG A 12 -14.75 -12.59 1.16
C ARG A 12 -13.61 -11.58 1.35
N HIS A 13 -12.40 -11.93 0.96
CA HIS A 13 -11.23 -11.05 1.06
C HIS A 13 -11.38 -9.80 0.16
N GLU A 14 -11.84 -9.98 -1.08
CA GLU A 14 -12.11 -8.86 -1.99
C GLU A 14 -13.16 -7.89 -1.41
N ARG A 15 -14.22 -8.40 -0.78
CA ARG A 15 -15.21 -7.56 -0.08
C ARG A 15 -14.57 -6.78 1.06
N MET A 16 -13.73 -7.41 1.89
CA MET A 16 -13.05 -6.72 2.99
C MET A 16 -12.15 -5.60 2.48
N LEU A 17 -11.38 -5.83 1.42
CA LEU A 17 -10.54 -4.81 0.78
C LEU A 17 -11.37 -3.69 0.16
N THR A 18 -12.53 -4.02 -0.41
CA THR A 18 -13.46 -3.02 -0.97
C THR A 18 -14.04 -2.11 0.13
N GLU A 19 -14.27 -2.63 1.34
CA GLU A 19 -14.64 -1.79 2.48
C GLU A 19 -13.50 -0.85 2.88
N LEU A 20 -12.24 -1.30 2.81
CA LEU A 20 -11.09 -0.44 3.08
C LEU A 20 -10.93 0.67 2.04
N LEU A 21 -11.34 0.48 0.79
CA LEU A 21 -11.36 1.54 -0.23
C LEU A 21 -12.28 2.73 0.13
N LYS A 22 -13.20 2.56 1.09
CA LYS A 22 -14.07 3.64 1.57
C LYS A 22 -13.40 4.55 2.60
N LEU A 23 -12.22 4.20 3.10
CA LEU A 23 -11.48 5.05 4.02
C LEU A 23 -10.97 6.33 3.32
N PRO A 24 -10.76 7.43 4.06
CA PRO A 24 -10.31 8.70 3.49
C PRO A 24 -9.03 8.56 2.64
N GLY A 25 -9.06 9.13 1.44
CA GLY A 25 -7.93 9.14 0.49
C GLY A 25 -7.76 7.86 -0.34
N ASN A 26 -8.45 6.76 -0.01
CA ASN A 26 -8.34 5.50 -0.76
C ASN A 26 -9.11 5.50 -2.10
N ASP A 27 -9.89 6.55 -2.36
CA ASP A 27 -10.53 6.79 -3.66
C ASP A 27 -9.51 7.19 -4.76
N ARG A 28 -8.27 7.49 -4.36
CA ARG A 28 -7.15 7.83 -5.24
C ARG A 28 -5.91 7.02 -4.90
N CYS A 29 -5.04 6.87 -5.90
CA CYS A 29 -3.72 6.29 -5.73
C CYS A 29 -2.91 7.10 -4.72
N ALA A 30 -2.11 6.42 -3.89
CA ALA A 30 -1.27 7.08 -2.89
C ALA A 30 -0.22 8.00 -3.53
N ASP A 31 0.34 7.63 -4.69
CA ASP A 31 1.47 8.35 -5.31
C ASP A 31 1.12 9.13 -6.58
N CYS A 32 -0.16 9.20 -6.98
CA CYS A 32 -0.57 9.94 -8.17
C CYS A 32 -2.05 10.32 -8.12
N PRO A 33 -2.53 11.28 -8.94
CA PRO A 33 -3.93 11.74 -8.89
C PRO A 33 -4.95 10.73 -9.45
N THR A 34 -4.52 9.54 -9.90
CA THR A 34 -5.39 8.52 -10.52
C THR A 34 -6.44 8.02 -9.52
N LYS A 35 -7.70 8.00 -9.93
CA LYS A 35 -8.83 7.51 -9.13
C LYS A 35 -8.98 5.99 -9.18
N ASN A 36 -9.74 5.45 -8.23
CA ASN A 36 -10.16 4.03 -8.18
C ASN A 36 -8.98 3.05 -8.23
N PRO A 37 -8.03 3.12 -7.28
CA PRO A 37 -6.91 2.20 -7.23
C PRO A 37 -7.39 0.74 -7.13
N ARG A 38 -6.70 -0.16 -7.84
CA ARG A 38 -7.05 -1.60 -7.94
C ARG A 38 -5.96 -2.53 -7.38
N TRP A 39 -4.88 -1.93 -6.87
CA TRP A 39 -3.75 -2.61 -6.25
C TRP A 39 -3.54 -2.04 -4.86
N ALA A 40 -2.84 -2.77 -4.00
CA ALA A 40 -2.46 -2.29 -2.69
C ALA A 40 -1.07 -2.79 -2.32
N SER A 41 -0.29 -1.93 -1.65
CA SER A 41 0.89 -2.37 -0.90
C SER A 41 0.43 -2.79 0.49
N TYR A 42 0.46 -4.09 0.77
CA TYR A 42 -0.01 -4.60 2.05
C TYR A 42 1.01 -4.45 3.16
N SER A 43 2.28 -4.18 2.86
CA SER A 43 3.28 -3.83 3.88
C SER A 43 3.15 -2.40 4.35
N LEU A 44 2.83 -1.48 3.43
CA LEU A 44 2.72 -0.04 3.70
C LEU A 44 1.28 0.41 4.02
N GLY A 45 0.29 -0.42 3.69
CA GLY A 45 -1.13 -0.12 3.92
C GLY A 45 -1.71 0.94 2.99
N VAL A 46 -1.20 1.02 1.75
CA VAL A 46 -1.65 2.00 0.74
C VAL A 46 -2.30 1.34 -0.48
N PHE A 47 -3.22 2.06 -1.11
CA PHE A 47 -3.87 1.69 -2.37
C PHE A 47 -3.26 2.43 -3.56
N LEU A 48 -3.00 1.67 -4.63
CA LEU A 48 -2.19 2.07 -5.77
C LEU A 48 -2.94 1.84 -7.10
N CYS A 49 -2.67 2.71 -8.08
CA CYS A 49 -2.98 2.41 -9.47
C CYS A 49 -2.02 1.32 -10.00
N VAL A 50 -2.32 0.74 -11.16
CA VAL A 50 -1.48 -0.32 -11.76
C VAL A 50 -0.05 0.15 -12.04
N ARG A 51 0.13 1.43 -12.42
CA ARG A 51 1.43 2.01 -12.74
C ARG A 51 2.31 2.16 -11.50
N CYS A 52 1.81 2.82 -10.46
CA CYS A 52 2.51 2.95 -9.17
C CYS A 52 2.74 1.59 -8.50
N ALA A 53 1.82 0.64 -8.63
CA ALA A 53 2.05 -0.74 -8.21
C ALA A 53 3.26 -1.39 -8.92
N GLY A 54 3.48 -1.09 -10.20
CA GLY A 54 4.67 -1.50 -10.94
C GLY A 54 5.95 -0.86 -10.41
N LEU A 55 5.93 0.45 -10.14
CA LEU A 55 7.06 1.16 -9.53
C LEU A 55 7.39 0.61 -8.14
N HIS A 56 6.38 0.33 -7.32
CA HIS A 56 6.58 -0.27 -6.02
C HIS A 56 7.23 -1.66 -6.08
N ARG A 57 6.97 -2.43 -7.14
CA ARG A 57 7.64 -3.73 -7.35
C ARG A 57 9.13 -3.57 -7.69
N LYS A 58 9.52 -2.50 -8.41
CA LYS A 58 10.93 -2.22 -8.76
C LYS A 58 11.79 -1.95 -7.52
N MET A 59 11.21 -1.38 -6.46
CA MET A 59 11.91 -1.12 -5.19
C MET A 59 12.29 -2.38 -4.42
N GLY A 60 11.58 -3.50 -4.66
CA GLY A 60 11.81 -4.76 -3.97
C GLY A 60 10.93 -4.98 -2.74
N THR A 61 10.80 -6.26 -2.36
CA THR A 61 9.86 -6.74 -1.32
C THR A 61 10.24 -6.36 0.11
N HIS A 62 11.48 -5.94 0.34
CA HIS A 62 11.95 -5.40 1.61
C HIS A 62 11.41 -3.99 1.88
N ILE A 63 10.94 -3.30 0.84
CA ILE A 63 10.35 -1.95 0.91
C ILE A 63 8.83 -2.04 0.77
N SER A 64 8.35 -2.60 -0.34
CA SER A 64 6.91 -2.63 -0.65
C SER A 64 6.49 -3.98 -1.19
N ARG A 65 5.44 -4.56 -0.60
CA ARG A 65 4.83 -5.82 -1.05
C ARG A 65 3.44 -5.56 -1.61
N VAL A 66 3.29 -5.76 -2.91
CA VAL A 66 2.12 -5.31 -3.69
C VAL A 66 1.29 -6.48 -4.19
N LYS A 67 -0.03 -6.36 -4.08
CA LYS A 67 -1.02 -7.32 -4.60
C LYS A 67 -2.21 -6.61 -5.25
N SER A 68 -2.81 -7.26 -6.24
CA SER A 68 -4.08 -6.87 -6.85
C SER A 68 -5.23 -7.18 -5.90
N ILE A 69 -6.19 -6.27 -5.80
CA ILE A 69 -7.36 -6.43 -4.93
C ILE A 69 -8.19 -7.65 -5.32
N SER A 70 -8.35 -7.90 -6.63
CA SER A 70 -9.25 -8.94 -7.15
C SER A 70 -8.54 -10.12 -7.81
N MET A 71 -7.28 -9.96 -8.25
CA MET A 71 -6.56 -11.02 -8.99
C MET A 71 -5.65 -11.89 -8.10
N ASP A 72 -5.18 -11.35 -6.97
CA ASP A 72 -4.26 -12.06 -6.09
C ASP A 72 -4.97 -12.72 -4.92
N GLN A 73 -4.33 -13.76 -4.35
CA GLN A 73 -4.76 -14.37 -3.09
C GLN A 73 -4.28 -13.53 -1.92
N TRP A 74 -5.16 -13.33 -0.95
CA TRP A 74 -4.94 -12.53 0.25
C TRP A 74 -5.02 -13.41 1.49
N THR A 75 -4.26 -13.08 2.53
CA THR A 75 -4.44 -13.66 3.86
C THR A 75 -5.13 -12.63 4.78
N PRO A 76 -5.84 -13.07 5.83
CA PRO A 76 -6.45 -12.16 6.80
C PRO A 76 -5.45 -11.16 7.38
N GLU A 77 -4.24 -11.62 7.70
CA GLU A 77 -3.17 -10.81 8.31
C GLU A 77 -2.72 -9.67 7.37
N GLN A 78 -2.70 -9.92 6.06
CA GLN A 78 -2.35 -8.90 5.08
C GLN A 78 -3.43 -7.82 4.98
N ILE A 79 -4.70 -8.20 5.05
CA ILE A 79 -5.83 -7.27 5.03
C ILE A 79 -5.86 -6.47 6.34
N ASP A 80 -5.63 -7.13 7.46
CA ASP A 80 -5.57 -6.48 8.77
C ASP A 80 -4.39 -5.50 8.87
N ASN A 81 -3.23 -5.80 8.27
CA ASN A 81 -2.14 -4.84 8.21
C ASN A 81 -2.57 -3.56 7.47
N ILE A 82 -3.21 -3.68 6.30
CA ILE A 82 -3.72 -2.49 5.57
C ILE A 82 -4.71 -1.71 6.44
N ARG A 83 -5.62 -2.40 7.14
CA ARG A 83 -6.59 -1.77 8.03
C ARG A 83 -5.91 -0.99 9.16
N GLN A 84 -4.88 -1.54 9.79
CA GLN A 84 -4.17 -0.90 10.90
C GLN A 84 -3.46 0.38 10.48
N GLN A 85 -2.97 0.45 9.24
CA GLN A 85 -2.34 1.67 8.71
C GLN A 85 -3.33 2.82 8.50
N GLY A 86 -4.62 2.52 8.35
CA GLY A 86 -5.70 3.53 8.35
C GLY A 86 -5.92 4.26 7.03
N GLY A 87 -5.32 3.78 5.94
CA GLY A 87 -5.55 4.26 4.58
C GLY A 87 -4.60 5.37 4.11
N ASN A 88 -4.71 5.71 2.82
CA ASN A 88 -3.81 6.58 2.08
C ASN A 88 -3.68 7.96 2.71
N ALA A 89 -4.77 8.57 3.18
CA ALA A 89 -4.68 9.90 3.81
C ALA A 89 -3.76 9.90 5.03
N LYS A 90 -3.90 8.90 5.91
CA LYS A 90 -3.07 8.77 7.12
C LYS A 90 -1.63 8.41 6.77
N VAL A 91 -1.43 7.42 5.89
CA VAL A 91 -0.07 7.00 5.50
C VAL A 91 0.66 8.13 4.79
N ASN A 92 0.02 8.83 3.86
CA ASN A 92 0.64 9.94 3.13
C ASN A 92 0.98 11.12 4.05
N SER A 93 0.19 11.41 5.09
CA SER A 93 0.54 12.47 6.06
C SER A 93 1.81 12.19 6.85
N VAL A 94 2.20 10.91 6.94
CA VAL A 94 3.42 10.47 7.63
C VAL A 94 4.61 10.44 6.67
N ILE A 95 4.40 9.95 5.45
CA ILE A 95 5.45 9.82 4.43
C ILE A 95 5.80 11.19 3.81
N ASN A 96 4.79 12.03 3.61
CA ASN A 96 4.93 13.36 3.03
C ASN A 96 4.17 14.39 3.89
N PRO A 97 4.76 14.81 5.04
CA PRO A 97 4.13 15.78 5.94
C PRO A 97 4.06 17.21 5.36
N HIS A 98 4.83 17.49 4.30
CA HIS A 98 4.92 18.80 3.64
C HIS A 98 4.56 18.69 2.14
N PRO A 99 3.30 18.33 1.80
CA PRO A 99 2.88 18.13 0.41
C PRO A 99 2.97 19.40 -0.44
N GLU A 100 3.02 20.58 0.18
CA GLU A 100 3.27 21.85 -0.50
C GLU A 100 4.71 22.00 -1.03
N GLN A 101 5.68 21.36 -0.36
CA GLN A 101 7.08 21.33 -0.79
C GLN A 101 7.36 20.15 -1.72
N HIS A 102 6.61 19.07 -1.55
CA HIS A 102 6.73 17.84 -2.32
C HIS A 102 5.37 17.42 -2.90
N PRO A 103 4.83 18.15 -3.88
CA PRO A 103 3.52 17.83 -4.45
C PRO A 103 3.55 16.49 -5.19
N LEU A 104 2.40 15.83 -5.24
CA LEU A 104 2.22 14.64 -6.08
C LEU A 104 2.55 14.97 -7.55
N PRO A 105 3.27 14.08 -8.25
CA PRO A 105 3.61 14.29 -9.65
C PRO A 105 2.35 14.32 -10.51
N LEU A 106 2.29 15.30 -11.41
CA LEU A 106 1.21 15.45 -12.39
C LEU A 106 1.47 14.61 -13.65
N ALA A 107 2.75 14.42 -14.00
CA ALA A 107 3.19 13.63 -15.14
C ALA A 107 3.66 12.25 -14.70
N ASP A 108 3.46 11.27 -15.56
CA ASP A 108 3.73 9.87 -15.24
C ASP A 108 5.22 9.57 -15.01
N ASP A 109 6.12 10.27 -15.71
CA ASP A 109 7.57 10.04 -15.65
C ASP A 109 8.18 10.47 -14.31
N ASP A 110 7.56 11.43 -13.61
CA ASP A 110 8.05 11.94 -12.33
C ASP A 110 7.67 11.03 -11.14
N ASN A 111 6.79 10.05 -11.34
CA ASN A 111 6.34 9.14 -10.29
C ASN A 111 7.45 8.27 -9.72
N GLU A 112 8.38 7.81 -10.56
CA GLU A 112 9.50 6.99 -10.09
C GLU A 112 10.37 7.81 -9.14
N ARG A 113 10.72 9.04 -9.53
CA ARG A 113 11.50 9.93 -8.68
C ARG A 113 10.80 10.23 -7.35
N TYR A 114 9.52 10.64 -7.39
CA TYR A 114 8.73 10.95 -6.20
C TYR A 114 8.69 9.76 -5.21
N ILE A 115 8.39 8.57 -5.72
CA ILE A 115 8.28 7.36 -4.90
C ILE A 115 9.65 7.01 -4.30
N PHE A 116 10.73 7.07 -5.09
CA PHE A 116 12.06 6.69 -4.59
C PHE A 116 12.63 7.72 -3.60
N GLU A 117 12.38 9.02 -3.78
CA GLU A 117 12.90 10.07 -2.90
C GLU A 117 12.16 10.15 -1.55
N LEU A 118 10.85 9.88 -1.51
CA LEU A 118 10.07 10.01 -0.27
C LEU A 118 9.79 8.68 0.42
N LEU A 119 9.52 7.62 -0.34
CA LEU A 119 9.12 6.34 0.25
C LEU A 119 10.31 5.54 0.78
N VAL A 120 11.43 5.52 0.05
CA VAL A 120 12.59 4.69 0.44
C VAL A 120 13.19 5.18 1.77
N PRO A 121 13.49 6.48 1.97
CA PRO A 121 14.03 6.94 3.24
C PRO A 121 13.09 6.69 4.42
N ALA A 122 11.77 6.90 4.23
CA ALA A 122 10.73 6.65 5.24
C ALA A 122 10.58 5.17 5.64
N THR A 123 11.21 4.24 4.90
CA THR A 123 11.21 2.80 5.17
C THR A 123 12.56 2.25 5.66
N THR A 124 13.59 3.10 5.75
CA THR A 124 14.90 2.73 6.32
C THR A 124 14.94 2.95 7.85
N GLU A 125 15.71 2.12 8.57
CA GLU A 125 15.53 1.72 9.98
C GLU A 125 15.42 2.84 11.04
N ASP A 126 15.84 4.07 10.77
CA ASP A 126 15.82 5.17 11.76
C ASP A 126 14.48 5.92 11.86
N SER A 127 13.53 5.68 10.95
CA SER A 127 12.31 6.50 10.88
C SER A 127 11.05 5.73 10.46
N MET A 128 10.94 4.44 10.80
CA MET A 128 9.69 3.68 10.61
C MET A 128 8.67 3.94 11.74
N PRO A 129 7.58 4.71 11.53
CA PRO A 129 6.41 4.69 12.42
C PRO A 129 5.52 3.47 12.20
N PHE A 130 5.83 2.64 11.19
CA PHE A 130 5.07 1.48 10.77
C PHE A 130 5.91 0.20 10.94
N THR A 131 6.47 -0.01 12.13
CA THR A 131 7.09 -1.29 12.46
C THR A 131 6.04 -2.39 12.40
N GLU A 132 6.36 -3.51 11.75
CA GLU A 132 5.50 -4.68 11.66
C GLU A 132 5.14 -5.18 13.07
N PRO A 133 3.89 -5.01 13.56
CA PRO A 133 3.54 -5.44 14.92
C PRO A 133 3.69 -6.96 15.11
N TRP A 134 3.72 -7.72 14.01
CA TRP A 134 3.76 -9.17 13.99
C TRP A 134 5.18 -9.76 14.00
N LYS A 135 6.24 -8.96 13.83
CA LYS A 135 7.62 -9.47 13.98
C LYS A 135 7.99 -9.78 15.44
N ASN A 136 7.17 -9.34 16.41
CA ASN A 136 7.44 -9.51 17.85
C ASN A 136 6.49 -10.49 18.57
N THR A 137 5.73 -11.33 17.87
CA THR A 137 5.04 -12.48 18.51
C THR A 137 5.88 -13.75 18.36
N SER A 138 7.03 -13.75 19.04
CA SER A 138 7.79 -14.95 19.41
C SER A 138 8.44 -14.71 20.77
N ALA A 139 7.66 -14.89 21.83
CA ALA A 139 8.11 -15.28 23.17
C ALA A 139 6.93 -15.95 23.87
#